data_AF-K1TJP0-F1
#
_entry.id   AF-K1TJP0-F1
#
_cell.length_a   1.000
_cell.length_b   1.000
_cell.length_c   1.000
_cell.angle_alpha   90.00
_cell.angle_beta   90.00
_cell.angle_gamma   90.00
#
_symmetry.space_group_name_H-M   'P 1'
#
loop_
_entity.id
_entity.type
_entity.pdbx_description
1 polymer ?
#
loop_
_entity_poly.entity_id
_entity_poly.type
_entity_poly.pdbx_seq_one_letter_code
_entity_poly.pdbx_strand_id
1 'polypeptide(L)'
;MKKTLLLSLFTLTTLAGHADEGMWMLTDLKEQNAATMYDMGLDISIDKVYCPDSISLKDAVVHFGGGCTGEIISAEGLVLTNHHCGYS
;
A
#
# COMPACT_ATOMS: atom_id res chain seq x y z
N MET A 1 16.94 -7.18 41.97
CA MET A 1 17.21 -5.74 41.72
C MET A 1 17.93 -5.53 40.39
N LYS A 2 19.18 -5.98 40.19
CA LYS A 2 19.91 -5.80 38.90
C LYS A 2 19.19 -6.45 37.70
N LYS A 3 18.70 -7.68 37.85
CA LYS A 3 17.92 -8.39 36.80
C LYS A 3 16.60 -7.69 36.47
N THR A 4 15.93 -7.15 37.50
CA THR A 4 14.69 -6.40 37.36
C THR A 4 14.90 -5.07 36.63
N LEU A 5 16.02 -4.39 36.90
CA LEU A 5 16.42 -3.15 36.22
C LEU A 5 16.80 -3.38 34.76
N LEU A 6 17.50 -4.49 34.46
CA LEU A 6 17.83 -4.89 33.09
C LEU A 6 16.56 -5.22 32.28
N LEU A 7 15.59 -5.88 32.90
CA LEU A 7 14.32 -6.20 32.25
C LEU A 7 13.50 -4.94 31.96
N SER A 8 13.44 -3.97 32.89
CA SER A 8 12.75 -2.70 32.66
C SER A 8 13.41 -1.84 31.59
N LEU A 9 14.75 -1.90 31.47
CA LEU A 9 15.48 -1.16 30.46
C LEU A 9 15.23 -1.74 29.05
N PHE A 10 15.15 -3.07 28.93
CA PHE A 10 14.86 -3.75 27.67
C PHE A 10 13.44 -3.48 27.16
N THR A 11 12.44 -3.45 28.04
CA THR A 11 11.06 -3.11 27.66
C THR A 11 10.89 -1.66 27.22
N LEU A 12 11.75 -0.75 27.70
CA LEU A 12 11.71 0.66 27.30
C LEU A 12 12.26 0.87 25.88
N THR A 13 13.24 0.05 25.46
CA THR A 13 13.84 0.14 24.12
C THR A 13 12.98 -0.43 23.00
N THR A 14 12.05 -1.34 23.29
CA THR A 14 11.16 -1.92 22.27
C THR A 14 9.98 -1.01 21.88
N LEU A 15 9.74 0.06 22.65
CA LEU A 15 8.66 1.03 22.41
C LEU A 15 9.01 2.14 21.40
N ALA A 16 10.26 2.18 20.91
CA ALA A 16 10.76 3.24 20.04
C ALA A 16 10.74 2.91 18.53
N GLY A 17 10.24 1.73 18.14
CA GLY A 17 10.10 1.36 16.73
C GLY A 17 8.81 1.92 16.14
N HIS A 18 8.92 2.89 15.24
CA HIS A 18 7.82 3.31 14.37
C HIS A 18 8.07 2.73 12.98
N ALA A 19 7.12 1.96 12.46
CA ALA A 19 7.15 1.47 11.08
C ALA A 19 6.30 2.38 10.21
N ASP A 20 6.91 3.04 9.23
CA ASP A 20 6.21 3.84 8.22
C ASP A 20 5.75 2.98 7.02
N GLU A 21 6.39 1.82 6.80
CA GLU A 21 6.12 0.89 5.69
C GLU A 21 4.87 0.03 5.94
N GLY A 22 4.10 -0.27 4.88
CA GLY A 22 2.94 -1.15 4.97
C GLY A 22 2.24 -1.41 3.64
N MET A 23 1.54 -2.55 3.57
CA MET A 23 0.54 -2.83 2.52
C MET A 23 -0.84 -2.49 3.09
N TRP A 24 -1.49 -1.48 2.53
CA TRP A 24 -2.71 -0.90 3.08
C TRP A 24 -3.95 -1.46 2.40
N MET A 25 -5.00 -1.72 3.17
CA MET A 25 -6.30 -2.10 2.61
C MET A 25 -6.93 -0.88 1.94
N LEU A 26 -7.34 -1.03 0.68
CA LEU A 26 -7.90 0.08 -0.09
C LEU A 26 -9.16 0.69 0.55
N THR A 27 -9.97 -0.15 1.22
CA THR A 27 -11.18 0.29 1.94
C THR A 27 -10.89 1.27 3.07
N ASP A 28 -9.69 1.21 3.63
CA ASP A 28 -9.32 1.95 4.84
C ASP A 28 -8.34 3.08 4.53
N LEU A 29 -7.92 3.22 3.26
CA LEU A 29 -6.88 4.14 2.81
C LEU A 29 -7.18 5.60 3.19
N LYS A 30 -8.47 5.97 3.13
CA LYS A 30 -8.96 7.31 3.47
C LYS A 30 -8.80 7.63 4.97
N GLU A 31 -9.00 6.64 5.83
CA GLU A 31 -8.92 6.80 7.29
C GLU A 31 -7.48 6.65 7.79
N GLN A 32 -6.71 5.71 7.22
CA GLN A 32 -5.41 5.32 7.76
C GLN A 32 -4.23 6.11 7.16
N ASN A 33 -4.29 6.51 5.87
CA ASN A 33 -3.09 6.97 5.15
C ASN A 33 -3.25 8.27 4.37
N ALA A 34 -4.47 8.78 4.18
CA ALA A 34 -4.73 9.95 3.35
C ALA A 34 -3.85 11.15 3.72
N ALA A 35 -3.75 11.48 5.02
CA ALA A 35 -2.94 12.59 5.50
C ALA A 35 -1.46 12.43 5.14
N THR A 36 -0.90 11.24 5.37
CA THR A 36 0.49 10.93 5.03
C THR A 36 0.73 10.98 3.52
N MET A 37 -0.17 10.43 2.71
CA MET A 37 -0.05 10.46 1.25
C MET A 37 -0.02 11.89 0.72
N TYR A 38 -0.85 12.78 1.27
CA TYR A 38 -0.85 14.20 0.90
C TYR A 38 0.40 14.94 1.39
N ASP A 39 0.87 14.66 2.61
CA ASP A 39 2.13 15.22 3.13
C ASP A 39 3.34 14.82 2.27
N MET A 40 3.31 13.61 1.70
CA MET A 40 4.30 13.10 0.74
C MET A 40 4.11 13.63 -0.69
N GLY A 41 3.10 14.45 -0.96
CA GLY A 41 2.91 15.14 -2.24
C GLY A 41 1.95 14.48 -3.23
N LEU A 42 1.07 13.56 -2.79
CA LEU A 42 -0.01 13.09 -3.64
C LEU A 42 -0.98 14.24 -3.98
N ASP A 43 -1.21 14.49 -5.27
CA ASP A 43 -2.02 15.62 -5.75
C ASP A 43 -3.44 15.22 -6.23
N ILE A 44 -3.78 13.93 -6.13
CA ILE A 44 -5.12 13.42 -6.47
C ILE A 44 -5.87 13.03 -5.19
N SER A 45 -7.20 13.22 -5.21
CA SER A 45 -8.05 12.73 -4.12
C SER A 45 -7.89 11.22 -3.92
N ILE A 46 -7.94 10.75 -2.67
CA ILE A 46 -7.99 9.31 -2.36
C ILE A 46 -9.15 8.60 -3.09
N ASP A 47 -10.28 9.27 -3.31
CA ASP A 47 -11.41 8.69 -4.04
C ASP A 47 -11.06 8.41 -5.54
N LYS A 48 -10.02 9.06 -6.09
CA LYS A 48 -9.45 8.73 -7.41
C LYS A 48 -8.52 7.53 -7.37
N VAL A 49 -7.93 7.22 -6.22
CA VAL A 49 -7.14 6.00 -6.02
C VAL A 49 -8.06 4.80 -5.84
N TYR A 50 -9.04 4.91 -4.94
CA TYR A 50 -10.03 3.87 -4.66
C TYR A 50 -11.39 4.48 -4.34
N CYS A 51 -12.42 4.04 -5.06
CA CYS A 51 -13.82 4.24 -4.72
C CYS A 51 -14.58 2.94 -4.99
N PRO A 52 -15.43 2.45 -4.06
CA PRO A 52 -16.20 1.23 -4.29
C PRO A 52 -17.28 1.40 -5.36
N ASP A 53 -17.89 2.59 -5.43
CA ASP A 53 -19.11 2.85 -6.21
C ASP A 53 -18.85 3.63 -7.51
N SER A 54 -17.60 4.02 -7.79
CA SER A 54 -17.26 4.80 -8.98
C SER A 54 -15.90 4.41 -9.55
N ILE A 55 -15.67 4.81 -10.81
CA ILE A 55 -14.41 4.55 -11.51
C ILE A 55 -13.25 5.25 -10.79
N SER A 56 -12.22 4.48 -10.48
CA SER A 56 -10.99 4.92 -9.82
C SER A 56 -9.77 4.16 -10.38
N LEU A 57 -8.55 4.48 -9.91
CA LEU A 57 -7.33 3.79 -10.35
C LEU A 57 -7.37 2.28 -10.09
N LYS A 58 -8.11 1.82 -9.08
CA LYS A 58 -8.30 0.37 -8.82
C LYS A 58 -8.79 -0.39 -10.07
N ASP A 59 -9.59 0.25 -10.92
CA ASP A 59 -10.23 -0.39 -12.06
C ASP A 59 -9.27 -0.61 -13.24
N ALA A 60 -8.09 0.04 -13.21
CA ALA A 60 -7.03 -0.15 -14.18
C ALA A 60 -5.95 -1.12 -13.70
N VAL A 61 -5.95 -1.55 -12.43
CA VAL A 61 -4.95 -2.48 -11.87
C VAL A 61 -5.56 -3.88 -11.79
N VAL A 62 -4.86 -4.88 -12.33
CA VAL A 62 -5.39 -6.24 -12.47
C VAL A 62 -4.46 -7.30 -11.85
N HIS A 63 -5.07 -8.38 -11.36
CA HIS A 63 -4.34 -9.59 -11.03
C HIS A 63 -3.96 -10.31 -12.33
N PHE A 64 -2.66 -10.46 -12.57
CA PHE A 64 -2.12 -11.07 -13.78
C PHE A 64 -1.53 -12.46 -13.48
N GLY A 65 -1.89 -13.47 -14.29
CA GLY A 65 -1.23 -14.78 -14.27
C GLY A 65 -1.25 -15.54 -12.94
N GLY A 66 -2.17 -15.23 -12.02
CA GLY A 66 -2.30 -15.90 -10.73
C GLY A 66 -1.27 -15.52 -9.66
N GLY A 67 -0.28 -14.67 -9.97
CA GLY A 67 0.76 -14.27 -9.01
C GLY A 67 1.47 -12.95 -9.30
N CYS A 68 1.11 -12.26 -10.38
CA CYS A 68 1.65 -10.96 -10.74
C CYS A 68 0.57 -9.86 -10.72
N THR A 69 1.02 -8.62 -10.87
CA THR A 69 0.18 -7.45 -11.12
C THR A 69 0.37 -6.99 -12.56
N GLY A 70 -0.67 -6.42 -13.15
CA GLY A 70 -0.57 -5.65 -14.38
C GLY A 70 -1.48 -4.43 -14.35
N GLU A 71 -1.37 -3.60 -15.37
CA GLU A 71 -2.10 -2.35 -15.50
C GLU A 71 -2.63 -2.14 -16.91
N ILE A 72 -3.87 -1.67 -17.02
CA ILE A 72 -4.54 -1.34 -18.29
C ILE A 72 -4.15 0.08 -18.68
N ILE A 73 -3.62 0.25 -19.90
CA ILE A 73 -3.11 1.54 -20.41
C ILE A 73 -3.81 2.01 -21.69
N SER A 74 -4.79 1.27 -22.22
CA SER A 74 -5.61 1.71 -23.35
C SER A 74 -7.08 1.33 -23.18
N ALA A 75 -7.98 2.05 -23.87
CA ALA A 75 -9.42 1.80 -23.83
C ALA A 75 -9.80 0.45 -24.45
N GLU A 76 -8.94 -0.09 -25.30
CA GLU A 76 -9.07 -1.40 -25.94
C GLU A 76 -8.53 -2.55 -25.07
N GLY A 77 -8.07 -2.25 -23.86
CA GLY A 77 -7.59 -3.26 -22.91
C GLY A 77 -6.13 -3.66 -23.10
N LEU A 78 -5.27 -2.78 -23.63
CA LEU A 78 -3.83 -3.03 -23.62
C LEU A 78 -3.32 -3.11 -22.17
N VAL A 79 -2.71 -4.25 -21.79
CA VAL A 79 -2.17 -4.51 -20.46
C VAL A 79 -0.64 -4.49 -20.48
N LEU A 80 -0.05 -3.75 -19.55
CA LEU A 80 1.38 -3.86 -19.22
C LEU A 80 1.59 -4.74 -17.99
N THR A 81 2.70 -5.48 -17.99
CA THR A 81 3.22 -6.23 -16.84
C THR A 81 4.73 -6.43 -17.04
N ASN A 82 5.39 -7.05 -16.07
CA ASN A 82 6.81 -7.36 -16.19
C ASN A 82 7.06 -8.50 -17.19
N HIS A 83 8.21 -8.45 -17.88
CA HIS A 83 8.60 -9.48 -18.84
C HIS A 83 8.58 -10.89 -18.23
N HIS A 84 9.12 -11.07 -17.02
CA HIS A 84 9.16 -12.37 -16.35
C HIS A 84 7.76 -12.90 -15.98
N CYS A 85 6.76 -12.03 -15.84
CA CYS A 85 5.38 -12.42 -15.60
C CYS A 85 4.71 -12.94 -16.90
N GLY A 86 5.12 -12.44 -18.07
CA GLY A 86 4.57 -12.83 -19.37
C GLY A 86 5.31 -13.96 -20.09
N TYR A 87 6.37 -14.53 -19.50
CA TYR A 87 7.30 -15.45 -20.17
C TYR A 87 6.85 -16.92 -20.20
N SER A 88 5.69 -17.27 -19.63
CA SER A 88 5.21 -18.64 -19.36
C SER A 88 5.65 -19.73 -20.34
#